data_AF-A0A8G1RTZ2-F1
#
_entry.id   AF-A0A8G1RTZ2-F1
#
_cell.length_a   1.000
_cell.length_b   1.000
_cell.length_c   1.000
_cell.angle_alpha   90.00
_cell.angle_beta   90.00
_cell.angle_gamma   90.00
#
_symmetry.space_group_name_H-M   'P 1'
#
loop_
_entity.id
_entity.type
_entity.pdbx_description
1 polymer ?
#
loop_
_entity_poly.entity_id
_entity_poly.type
_entity_poly.pdbx_seq_one_letter_code
_entity_poly.pdbx_strand_id
1 'polypeptide(L)'
;MANATLKREPAASANKVPTLHTIHNVKRSVSYSPAQNGEHAAAARAAESTRGCDHMVKSALTELLNDDGVKSNARGSRSVQNMLMQNEKKRKSQRRQSLLEQGNHK
;
A
#
# COMPACT_ATOMS: atom_id res chain seq x y z
N MET A 1 -37.55 -43.60 39.80
CA MET A 1 -36.76 -42.56 40.49
C MET A 1 -35.29 -42.80 40.16
N ALA A 2 -34.72 -42.12 39.16
CA ALA A 2 -33.33 -42.31 38.75
C ALA A 2 -32.53 -41.04 39.06
N ASN A 3 -31.58 -41.14 40.00
CA ASN A 3 -30.69 -40.04 40.38
C ASN A 3 -29.50 -39.99 39.41
N ALA A 4 -29.44 -38.96 38.57
CA ALA A 4 -28.30 -38.69 37.70
C ALA A 4 -27.19 -37.98 38.48
N THR A 5 -26.03 -38.64 38.61
CA THR A 5 -24.80 -38.07 39.18
C THR A 5 -24.10 -37.24 38.10
N LEU A 6 -24.00 -35.92 38.28
CA LEU A 6 -23.24 -35.04 37.40
C LEU A 6 -21.74 -35.20 37.70
N LYS A 7 -20.98 -35.76 36.75
CA LYS A 7 -19.51 -35.77 36.81
C LYS A 7 -18.96 -34.41 36.39
N ARG A 8 -18.13 -33.81 37.24
CA ARG A 8 -17.44 -32.54 36.98
C ARG A 8 -16.10 -32.83 36.32
N GLU A 9 -15.95 -32.47 35.05
CA GLU A 9 -14.69 -32.59 34.33
C GLU A 9 -13.72 -31.44 34.69
N PRO A 10 -12.41 -31.71 34.83
CA PRO A 10 -11.41 -30.69 35.11
C PRO A 10 -11.19 -29.77 33.89
N ALA A 11 -10.96 -28.47 34.16
CA ALA A 11 -10.78 -27.46 33.12
C ALA A 11 -9.45 -27.64 32.35
N ALA A 12 -9.49 -27.37 31.05
CA ALA A 12 -8.36 -27.52 30.14
C ALA A 12 -7.19 -26.57 30.49
N SER A 13 -6.00 -27.12 30.68
CA SER A 13 -4.77 -26.37 30.98
C SER A 13 -4.21 -25.69 29.72
N ALA A 14 -3.93 -24.38 29.81
CA ALA A 14 -3.40 -23.56 28.72
C ALA A 14 -1.87 -23.65 28.50
N ASN A 15 -1.18 -24.60 29.15
CA ASN A 15 0.29 -24.64 29.16
C ASN A 15 0.96 -25.35 27.98
N LYS A 16 0.26 -25.64 26.87
CA LYS A 16 0.86 -26.31 25.70
C LYS A 16 0.82 -25.43 24.46
N VAL A 17 1.91 -24.67 24.25
CA VAL A 17 2.13 -23.93 23.00
C VAL A 17 2.81 -24.87 21.98
N PRO A 18 2.30 -25.00 20.74
CA PRO A 18 2.96 -25.81 19.71
C PRO A 18 4.29 -25.16 19.28
N THR A 19 5.36 -25.93 19.29
CA THR A 19 6.67 -25.50 18.77
C THR A 19 6.90 -26.09 17.37
N LEU A 20 7.29 -25.25 16.41
CA LEU A 20 7.54 -25.66 15.02
C LEU A 20 8.93 -26.31 14.94
N HIS A 21 8.99 -27.60 14.64
CA HIS A 21 10.25 -28.37 14.71
C HIS A 21 11.06 -28.43 13.41
N THR A 22 10.55 -27.95 12.26
CA THR A 22 11.27 -28.08 10.99
C THR A 22 10.97 -26.93 10.02
N ILE A 23 12.01 -26.29 9.50
CA ILE A 23 11.93 -25.29 8.42
C ILE A 23 12.36 -25.97 7.11
N HIS A 24 11.43 -26.18 6.17
CA HIS A 24 11.76 -26.71 4.84
C HIS A 24 12.12 -25.57 3.87
N ASN A 25 13.34 -25.62 3.31
CA ASN A 25 13.79 -24.68 2.29
C ASN A 25 13.22 -25.04 0.91
N VAL A 26 12.21 -24.29 0.46
CA VAL A 26 11.63 -24.44 -0.89
C VAL A 26 12.43 -23.59 -1.87
N LYS A 27 13.13 -24.22 -2.83
CA LYS A 27 13.76 -23.54 -3.96
C LYS A 27 12.87 -23.63 -5.20
N ARG A 28 12.62 -22.51 -5.88
CA ARG A 28 11.87 -22.45 -7.15
C ARG A 28 12.83 -22.19 -8.31
N SER A 29 12.71 -22.95 -9.39
CA SER A 29 13.45 -22.73 -10.65
C SER A 29 12.62 -21.92 -11.64
N VAL A 30 13.27 -21.03 -12.40
CA VAL A 30 12.64 -20.14 -13.38
C VAL A 30 13.38 -20.25 -14.70
N SER A 31 12.66 -20.40 -15.82
CA SER A 31 13.20 -20.37 -17.19
C SER A 31 12.57 -19.23 -17.98
N TYR A 32 13.39 -18.34 -18.56
CA TYR A 32 12.94 -17.21 -19.39
C TYR A 32 13.78 -17.11 -20.68
N SER A 33 13.12 -16.90 -21.83
CA SER A 33 13.74 -16.59 -23.12
C SER A 33 13.05 -15.38 -23.77
N PRO A 34 13.72 -14.22 -23.93
CA PRO A 34 13.16 -13.05 -24.60
C PRO A 34 13.31 -13.11 -26.13
N ALA A 35 12.25 -12.74 -26.85
CA ALA A 35 12.29 -12.54 -28.30
C ALA A 35 12.87 -11.14 -28.64
N GLN A 36 13.88 -11.10 -29.52
CA GLN A 36 14.54 -9.89 -29.99
C GLN A 36 13.87 -9.40 -31.28
N ASN A 37 13.37 -8.15 -31.30
CA ASN A 37 13.23 -7.25 -32.47
C ASN A 37 12.21 -6.10 -32.22
N GLY A 38 12.39 -5.31 -31.15
CA GLY A 38 11.55 -4.13 -30.89
C GLY A 38 12.19 -3.01 -30.05
N GLU A 39 13.48 -3.15 -29.73
CA GLU A 39 14.11 -2.40 -28.65
C GLU A 39 14.28 -0.89 -28.95
N HIS A 40 14.49 -0.50 -30.21
CA HIS A 40 14.72 0.91 -30.56
C HIS A 40 13.47 1.80 -30.47
N ALA A 41 12.31 1.31 -30.90
CA ALA A 41 11.06 2.06 -30.80
C ALA A 41 10.54 2.13 -29.36
N ALA A 42 10.71 1.04 -28.60
CA ALA A 42 10.38 0.97 -27.18
C ALA A 42 11.26 1.92 -26.34
N ALA A 43 12.57 1.96 -26.61
CA ALA A 43 13.50 2.85 -25.91
C ALA A 43 13.20 4.34 -26.15
N ALA A 44 12.87 4.74 -27.39
CA ALA A 44 12.50 6.12 -27.71
C ALA A 44 11.18 6.54 -27.03
N ARG A 45 10.18 5.64 -27.01
CA ARG A 45 8.90 5.87 -26.31
C ARG A 45 9.06 5.92 -24.80
N ALA A 46 9.93 5.09 -24.23
CA ALA A 46 10.26 5.11 -22.81
C ALA A 46 10.99 6.41 -22.40
N ALA A 47 11.92 6.88 -23.23
CA ALA A 47 12.62 8.14 -23.01
C ALA A 47 11.67 9.35 -23.09
N GLU A 48 10.75 9.39 -24.06
CA GLU A 48 9.74 10.44 -24.18
C GLU A 48 8.74 10.41 -23.02
N SER A 49 8.32 9.21 -22.59
CA SER A 49 7.44 9.03 -21.43
C SER A 49 8.11 9.51 -20.13
N THR A 50 9.41 9.27 -19.98
CA THR A 50 10.19 9.72 -18.82
C THR A 50 10.30 11.24 -18.81
N ARG A 51 10.58 11.86 -19.97
CA ARG A 51 10.60 13.32 -20.11
C ARG A 51 9.24 13.94 -19.78
N GLY A 52 8.15 13.40 -20.32
CA GLY A 52 6.79 13.85 -20.02
C GLY A 52 6.46 13.74 -18.53
N CYS A 53 6.85 12.64 -17.88
CA CYS A 53 6.71 12.45 -16.44
C CYS A 53 7.48 13.51 -15.65
N ASP A 54 8.74 13.76 -15.99
CA ASP A 54 9.58 14.75 -15.33
C ASP A 54 9.01 16.17 -15.45
N HIS A 55 8.44 16.51 -16.61
CA HIS A 55 7.78 17.80 -16.82
C HIS A 55 6.53 17.95 -15.95
N MET A 56 5.71 16.91 -15.81
CA MET A 56 4.54 16.92 -14.92
C MET A 56 4.93 17.02 -13.44
N VAL A 57 5.98 16.31 -13.03
CA VAL A 57 6.48 16.40 -11.66
C VAL A 57 7.02 17.81 -11.38
N LYS A 58 7.79 18.38 -12.31
CA LYS A 58 8.30 19.74 -12.20
C LYS A 58 7.18 20.77 -12.14
N SER A 59 6.15 20.68 -12.99
CA SER A 59 5.04 21.63 -12.98
C SER A 59 4.26 21.56 -11.67
N ALA A 60 3.92 20.35 -11.20
CA ALA A 60 3.20 20.15 -9.95
C ALA A 60 3.98 20.69 -8.74
N LEU A 61 5.30 20.44 -8.68
CA LEU A 61 6.15 20.97 -7.61
C LEU A 61 6.29 22.49 -7.68
N THR A 62 6.34 23.04 -8.89
CA THR A 62 6.42 24.49 -9.11
C THR A 62 5.14 25.17 -8.66
N GLU A 63 3.98 24.62 -8.99
CA GLU A 63 2.68 25.12 -8.54
C GLU A 63 2.58 25.06 -7.01
N LEU A 64 2.96 23.93 -6.42
CA LEU A 64 2.98 23.71 -4.97
C LEU A 64 3.81 24.76 -4.21
N LEU A 65 5.02 25.05 -4.70
CA LEU A 65 5.92 26.01 -4.08
C LEU A 65 5.53 27.45 -4.38
N ASN A 66 4.77 27.69 -5.44
CA ASN A 66 4.27 29.00 -5.80
C ASN A 66 2.90 29.34 -5.18
N ASP A 67 2.30 28.43 -4.43
CA ASP A 67 1.07 28.70 -3.70
C ASP A 67 1.26 29.86 -2.71
N ASP A 68 0.33 30.81 -2.71
CA ASP A 68 0.43 32.01 -1.87
C ASP A 68 0.45 31.65 -0.38
N GLY A 69 -0.24 30.59 0.04
CA GLY A 69 -0.24 30.08 1.41
C GLY A 69 1.09 29.40 1.82
N VAL A 70 1.96 29.10 0.85
CA VAL A 70 3.32 28.60 1.06
C VAL A 70 4.32 29.75 0.99
N LYS A 71 4.24 30.61 -0.04
CA LYS A 71 5.18 31.73 -0.25
C LYS A 71 5.08 32.83 0.81
N SER A 72 3.86 33.17 1.21
CA SER A 72 3.63 34.24 2.20
C SER A 72 3.86 33.77 3.65
N ASN A 73 4.01 32.46 3.86
CA ASN A 73 4.15 31.89 5.18
C ASN A 73 5.63 31.83 5.61
N ALA A 74 5.96 32.47 6.73
CA ALA A 74 7.30 32.42 7.34
C ALA A 74 7.75 30.98 7.69
N ARG A 75 6.81 30.02 7.72
CA ARG A 75 7.05 28.57 7.86
C ARG A 75 6.61 27.81 6.61
N GLY A 76 6.92 28.32 5.41
CA GLY A 76 6.51 27.73 4.12
C GLY A 76 6.74 26.22 4.01
N SER A 77 7.89 25.70 4.48
CA SER A 77 8.17 24.26 4.49
C SER A 77 7.17 23.45 5.32
N ARG A 78 6.72 23.99 6.47
CA ARG A 78 5.70 23.34 7.31
C ARG A 78 4.32 23.43 6.68
N SER A 79 4.03 24.51 5.96
CA SER A 79 2.80 24.68 5.17
C SER A 79 2.69 23.59 4.10
N VAL A 80 3.75 23.41 3.30
CA VAL A 80 3.83 22.34 2.28
C VAL A 80 3.65 20.96 2.91
N GLN A 81 4.37 20.67 3.99
CA GLN A 81 4.27 19.38 4.67
C GLN A 81 2.84 19.08 5.14
N ASN A 82 2.19 20.06 5.76
CA ASN A 82 0.81 19.91 6.21
C ASN A 82 -0.13 19.64 5.04
N MET A 83 0.03 20.38 3.93
CA MET A 83 -0.80 20.17 2.74
C MET A 83 -0.63 18.77 2.15
N LEU A 84 0.61 18.27 2.06
CA LEU A 84 0.90 16.90 1.61
C LEU A 84 0.22 15.85 2.53
N MET A 85 0.32 16.03 3.85
CA MET A 85 -0.33 15.15 4.82
C MET A 85 -1.86 15.16 4.68
N GLN A 86 -2.48 16.33 4.49
CA GLN A 86 -3.93 16.43 4.30
C GLN A 86 -4.39 15.75 3.01
N ASN A 87 -3.63 15.90 1.93
CA ASN A 87 -3.93 15.25 0.66
C ASN A 87 -3.87 13.71 0.79
N GLU A 88 -2.84 13.20 1.47
CA GLU A 88 -2.72 11.76 1.77
C GLU A 88 -3.91 11.26 2.59
N LYS A 89 -4.29 11.99 3.66
CA LYS A 89 -5.43 11.65 4.50
C LYS A 89 -6.73 11.63 3.68
N LYS A 90 -6.95 12.62 2.81
CA LYS A 90 -8.10 12.69 1.92
C LYS A 90 -8.16 11.48 0.99
N ARG A 91 -7.06 11.14 0.33
CA ARG A 91 -6.96 9.97 -0.57
C ARG A 91 -7.26 8.66 0.17
N LYS A 92 -6.70 8.49 1.36
CA LYS A 92 -6.99 7.32 2.23
C LYS A 92 -8.48 7.24 2.58
N SER A 93 -9.12 8.37 2.90
CA SER A 93 -10.56 8.42 3.20
C SER A 93 -11.43 8.09 1.99
N GLN A 94 -11.12 8.66 0.82
CA GLN A 94 -11.82 8.36 -0.43
C GLN A 94 -11.72 6.86 -0.78
N ARG A 95 -10.54 6.26 -0.60
CA ARG A 95 -10.37 4.81 -0.79
C ARG A 95 -11.27 4.00 0.14
N ARG A 96 -11.37 4.38 1.41
CA ARG A 96 -12.29 3.70 2.35
C ARG A 96 -13.75 3.85 1.91
N GLN A 97 -14.16 5.05 1.50
CA GLN A 97 -15.53 5.30 1.02
C GLN A 97 -15.86 4.48 -0.22
N SER A 98 -14.98 4.48 -1.23
CA SER A 98 -15.17 3.70 -2.45
C SER A 98 -15.32 2.19 -2.18
N LEU A 99 -14.57 1.64 -1.21
CA LEU A 99 -14.71 0.24 -0.81
C LEU A 99 -16.04 -0.06 -0.10
N LEU A 100 -16.53 0.88 0.71
CA LEU A 100 -17.83 0.76 1.38
C LEU A 100 -18.99 0.82 0.37
N GLU A 101 -18.91 1.73 -0.60
CA GLU A 101 -19.90 1.85 -1.67
C GLU A 101 -19.94 0.60 -2.56
N GLN A 102 -18.79 0.03 -2.92
CA GLN A 102 -18.73 -1.23 -3.68
C GLN A 102 -19.23 -2.45 -2.88
N GLY A 103 -19.16 -2.42 -1.55
CA GLY A 103 -19.70 -3.46 -0.69
C GLY A 103 -21.23 -3.41 -0.50
N ASN A 104 -21.84 -2.24 -0.73
CA ASN A 104 -23.29 -2.03 -0.56
C ASN A 104 -24.13 -2.40 -1.81
N HIS A 105 -23.51 -2.81 -2.91
CA HIS A 105 -24.19 -3.26 -4.13
C HIS A 105 -24.30 -4.80 -4.24
N LYS A 106 -24.21 -5.51 -3.12
CA LYS A 106 -24.44 -6.96 -3.01
C LYS A 106 -25.54 -7.25 -2.01
#